data_AF-W2TE38-F1
#
_entry.id   AF-W2TE38-F1
#
_cell.length_a   1.000
_cell.length_b   1.000
_cell.length_c   1.000
_cell.angle_alpha   90.00
_cell.angle_beta   90.00
_cell.angle_gamma   90.00
#
_symmetry.space_group_name_H-M   'P 1'
#
loop_
_entity.id
_entity.type
_entity.pdbx_description
1 polymer ?
#
loop_
_entity_poly.entity_id
_entity_poly.type
_entity_poly.pdbx_seq_one_letter_code
_entity_poly.pdbx_strand_id
1 'polypeptide(L)'
;AGSVYTPTKDTSGSSFDPTFDVQYLPEQDAGLLKKYFMVEGEQLLQLFRFCPQCGLKIPGGNTVRLLQQGTAPVVHFLCARCSLEGEQTKRWEGQKRATLVPNDRMYKGNVVAAVAAITTGLRFVELERWAKQFGLALFSKSTFWRYFERTKPAVEEVYGRHQSEVLSKDGLDLAADGAYDSRGYSALIGKVAMCDLGTKLRTSVEGWRLKALRVCCNG
;
A
#
# COMPACT_ATOMS: atom_id res chain seq x y z
N ALA A 1 -0.87 -9.44 -78.42
CA ALA A 1 -2.18 -8.95 -77.93
C ALA A 1 -2.31 -9.33 -76.47
N GLY A 2 -2.28 -8.36 -75.56
CA GLY A 2 -2.53 -8.57 -74.13
C GLY A 2 -3.34 -7.39 -73.62
N SER A 3 -4.58 -7.63 -73.19
CA SER A 3 -5.46 -6.56 -72.69
C SER A 3 -5.08 -6.25 -71.25
N VAL A 4 -4.62 -5.02 -71.01
CA VAL A 4 -4.45 -4.47 -69.67
C VAL A 4 -5.85 -4.18 -69.11
N TYR A 5 -6.18 -4.83 -67.99
CA TYR A 5 -7.39 -4.54 -67.23
C TYR A 5 -7.16 -3.29 -66.38
N THR A 6 -7.93 -2.23 -66.63
CA THR A 6 -8.03 -1.06 -65.74
C THR A 6 -9.36 -1.11 -64.99
N PRO A 7 -9.36 -1.12 -63.64
CA PRO A 7 -10.61 -1.14 -62.88
C PRO A 7 -11.29 0.23 -62.97
N THR A 8 -12.56 0.23 -63.39
CA THR A 8 -13.46 1.38 -63.34
C THR A 8 -13.82 1.70 -61.90
N LYS A 9 -13.69 2.98 -61.50
CA LYS A 9 -14.19 3.49 -60.22
C LYS A 9 -15.71 3.56 -60.25
N ASP A 10 -16.36 2.47 -59.86
CA ASP A 10 -17.79 2.51 -59.55
C ASP A 10 -17.97 3.01 -58.11
N THR A 11 -18.42 4.25 -58.03
CA THR A 11 -18.84 4.93 -56.81
C THR A 11 -20.22 4.41 -56.43
N SER A 12 -20.32 3.57 -55.39
CA SER A 12 -21.52 3.43 -54.53
C SER A 12 -21.37 2.27 -53.54
N GLY A 13 -20.36 2.35 -52.67
CA GLY A 13 -20.39 1.67 -51.38
C GLY A 13 -20.43 2.76 -50.33
N SER A 14 -21.56 2.94 -49.65
CA SER A 14 -21.61 3.80 -48.46
C SER A 14 -20.66 3.20 -47.43
N SER A 15 -19.44 3.71 -47.38
CA SER A 15 -18.56 3.53 -46.23
C SER A 15 -19.27 4.21 -45.07
N PHE A 16 -20.04 3.42 -44.30
CA PHE A 16 -20.22 3.71 -42.89
C PHE A 16 -18.81 3.68 -42.31
N ASP A 17 -18.15 4.83 -42.33
CA ASP A 17 -17.01 5.11 -41.50
C ASP A 17 -17.63 5.65 -40.21
N PRO A 18 -17.82 4.83 -39.16
CA PRO A 18 -18.18 5.37 -37.88
C PRO A 18 -16.91 6.06 -37.38
N THR A 19 -16.72 7.31 -37.80
CA THR A 19 -15.90 8.26 -37.07
C THR A 19 -16.56 8.42 -35.71
N PHE A 20 -16.29 7.47 -34.81
CA PHE A 20 -16.53 7.65 -33.40
C PHE A 20 -15.79 8.92 -33.04
N ASP A 21 -16.54 9.97 -32.73
CA ASP A 21 -16.00 11.19 -32.17
C ASP A 21 -15.39 10.79 -30.81
N VAL A 22 -14.08 10.49 -30.82
CA VAL A 22 -13.38 9.98 -29.64
C VAL A 22 -13.29 11.14 -28.66
N GLN A 23 -14.26 11.19 -27.75
CA GLN A 23 -14.22 12.11 -26.63
C GLN A 23 -13.11 11.67 -25.69
N TYR A 24 -12.01 12.41 -25.71
CA TYR A 24 -10.91 12.19 -24.78
C TYR A 24 -11.34 12.57 -23.37
N LEU A 25 -11.04 11.68 -22.42
CA LEU A 25 -11.18 12.00 -21.00
C LEU A 25 -10.11 13.02 -20.58
N PRO A 26 -10.38 13.82 -19.53
CA PRO A 26 -9.36 14.71 -18.95
C PRO A 26 -8.10 13.96 -18.52
N GLU A 27 -6.99 14.68 -18.44
CA GLU A 27 -5.72 14.12 -17.97
C GLU A 27 -5.82 13.60 -16.53
N GLN A 28 -5.16 12.48 -16.27
CA GLN A 28 -5.16 11.82 -14.97
C GLN A 28 -4.36 12.62 -13.93
N ASP A 29 -4.92 12.81 -12.73
CA ASP A 29 -4.17 13.37 -11.59
C ASP A 29 -3.04 12.42 -11.18
N ALA A 30 -1.80 12.86 -11.40
CA ALA A 30 -0.57 12.15 -11.06
C ALA A 30 -0.42 11.88 -9.54
N GLY A 31 -1.09 12.66 -8.69
CA GLY A 31 -1.15 12.44 -7.25
C GLY A 31 -1.91 11.16 -6.88
N LEU A 32 -2.98 10.84 -7.60
CA LEU A 32 -3.77 9.61 -7.37
C LEU A 32 -2.98 8.34 -7.70
N LEU A 33 -2.07 8.40 -8.68
CA LEU A 33 -1.20 7.27 -9.05
C LEU A 33 -0.21 6.87 -7.94
N LYS A 34 -0.04 7.71 -6.92
CA LYS A 34 0.81 7.44 -5.75
C LYS A 34 0.01 6.95 -4.54
N LYS A 35 -1.32 6.93 -4.61
CA LYS A 35 -2.21 6.49 -3.53
C LYS A 35 -2.52 5.00 -3.63
N TYR A 36 -2.80 4.39 -2.49
CA TYR A 36 -3.35 3.03 -2.42
C TYR A 36 -4.87 3.13 -2.29
N PHE A 37 -5.58 2.38 -3.13
CA PHE A 37 -7.03 2.26 -3.07
C PHE A 37 -7.42 0.90 -2.52
N MET A 38 -8.47 0.88 -1.71
CA MET A 38 -9.11 -0.36 -1.27
C MET A 38 -10.04 -0.82 -2.38
N VAL A 39 -9.91 -2.08 -2.79
CA VAL A 39 -10.71 -2.68 -3.86
C VAL A 39 -11.23 -4.02 -3.36
N GLU A 40 -12.54 -4.23 -3.48
CA GLU A 40 -13.16 -5.52 -3.18
C GLU A 40 -12.60 -6.62 -4.10
N GLY A 41 -12.36 -7.80 -3.53
CA GLY A 41 -11.79 -8.92 -4.29
C GLY A 41 -12.62 -9.30 -5.50
N GLU A 42 -13.95 -9.27 -5.38
CA GLU A 42 -14.87 -9.58 -6.48
C GLU A 42 -14.77 -8.56 -7.62
N GLN A 43 -14.73 -7.26 -7.30
CA GLN A 43 -14.59 -6.19 -8.29
C GLN A 43 -13.25 -6.30 -9.03
N LEU A 44 -12.17 -6.60 -8.32
CA LEU A 44 -10.86 -6.85 -8.93
C LEU A 44 -10.91 -8.02 -9.92
N LEU A 45 -11.56 -9.13 -9.55
CA LEU A 45 -11.66 -10.32 -10.41
C LEU A 45 -12.47 -10.09 -11.69
N GLN A 46 -13.38 -9.10 -11.73
CA GLN A 46 -14.09 -8.76 -12.95
C GLN A 46 -13.16 -8.25 -14.07
N LEU A 47 -12.00 -7.68 -13.72
CA LEU A 47 -10.99 -7.25 -14.69
C LEU A 47 -10.30 -8.43 -15.39
N PHE A 48 -10.35 -9.64 -14.80
CA PHE A 48 -9.73 -10.85 -15.33
C PHE A 48 -10.69 -11.71 -16.17
N ARG A 49 -11.78 -11.13 -16.67
CA ARG A 49 -12.61 -11.74 -17.73
C ARG A 49 -11.82 -11.93 -19.04
N PHE A 50 -10.80 -11.11 -19.23
CA PHE A 50 -9.87 -11.17 -20.35
C PHE A 50 -8.43 -11.23 -19.83
N CYS A 51 -7.56 -11.90 -20.58
CA CYS A 51 -6.14 -11.96 -20.26
C CYS A 51 -5.53 -10.55 -20.38
N PRO A 52 -4.92 -10.00 -19.31
CA PRO A 52 -4.32 -8.66 -19.36
C PRO A 52 -3.10 -8.57 -20.28
N GLN A 53 -2.54 -9.71 -20.73
CA GLN A 53 -1.41 -9.73 -21.65
C GLN A 53 -1.82 -9.78 -23.13
N CYS A 54 -2.84 -10.58 -23.48
CA CYS A 54 -3.17 -10.86 -24.89
C CYS A 54 -4.64 -10.60 -25.25
N GLY A 55 -5.47 -10.16 -24.30
CA GLY A 55 -6.90 -9.86 -24.50
C GLY A 55 -7.80 -11.08 -24.68
N LEU A 56 -7.27 -12.31 -24.74
CA LEU A 56 -8.09 -13.51 -24.90
C LEU A 56 -9.03 -13.68 -23.70
N LYS A 57 -10.30 -13.97 -23.96
CA LYS A 57 -11.29 -14.28 -22.91
C LYS A 57 -10.80 -15.44 -22.06
N ILE A 58 -10.78 -15.23 -20.74
CA ILE A 58 -10.48 -16.29 -19.78
C ILE A 58 -11.80 -17.00 -19.47
N PRO A 59 -11.88 -18.34 -19.60
CA PRO A 59 -13.08 -19.09 -19.22
C PRO A 59 -13.40 -18.84 -17.74
N GLY A 60 -14.67 -18.87 -17.33
CA GLY A 60 -15.03 -18.72 -15.91
C GLY A 60 -14.62 -19.92 -15.04
N GLY A 61 -14.96 -19.87 -13.75
CA GLY A 61 -14.70 -20.95 -12.79
C GLY A 61 -13.31 -20.87 -12.15
N ASN A 62 -12.60 -22.00 -12.06
CA ASN A 62 -11.34 -22.13 -11.31
C ASN A 62 -10.09 -21.69 -12.10
N THR A 63 -10.26 -20.91 -13.15
CA THR A 63 -9.19 -20.40 -14.03
C THR A 63 -8.56 -19.12 -13.53
N VAL A 64 -9.21 -18.42 -12.59
CA VAL A 64 -8.73 -17.19 -11.96
C VAL A 64 -8.83 -17.35 -10.45
N ARG A 65 -7.77 -16.98 -9.72
CA ARG A 65 -7.70 -17.08 -8.26
C ARG A 65 -7.06 -15.83 -7.68
N LEU A 66 -7.74 -15.21 -6.73
CA LEU A 66 -7.19 -14.15 -5.89
C LEU A 66 -6.41 -14.76 -4.71
N LEU A 67 -5.23 -14.21 -4.44
CA LEU A 67 -4.36 -14.55 -3.34
C LEU A 67 -4.02 -13.29 -2.55
N GLN A 68 -4.06 -13.41 -1.23
CA GLN A 68 -3.65 -12.37 -0.31
C GLN A 68 -2.15 -12.48 -0.01
N GLN A 69 -1.41 -11.38 -0.20
CA GLN A 69 -0.01 -11.26 0.22
C GLN A 69 0.17 -9.99 1.07
N GLY A 70 -0.26 -10.08 2.33
CA GLY A 70 -0.40 -8.92 3.19
C GLY A 70 -1.54 -8.02 2.71
N THR A 71 -1.25 -6.76 2.42
CA THR A 71 -2.18 -5.81 1.79
C THR A 71 -2.18 -5.89 0.26
N ALA A 72 -1.25 -6.64 -0.34
CA ALA A 72 -1.14 -6.75 -1.79
C ALA A 72 -2.03 -7.87 -2.35
N PRO A 73 -2.93 -7.56 -3.31
CA PRO A 73 -3.63 -8.58 -4.06
C PRO A 73 -2.73 -9.18 -5.14
N VAL A 74 -2.69 -10.50 -5.22
CA VAL A 74 -2.02 -11.25 -6.28
C VAL A 74 -3.05 -12.11 -6.98
N VAL A 75 -3.13 -12.01 -8.30
CA VAL A 75 -4.08 -12.79 -9.10
C VAL A 75 -3.31 -13.82 -9.91
N HIS A 76 -3.65 -15.08 -9.72
CA HIS A 76 -3.22 -16.17 -10.59
C HIS A 76 -4.30 -16.45 -11.61
N PHE A 77 -3.92 -16.61 -12.87
CA PHE A 77 -4.87 -16.90 -13.94
C PHE A 77 -4.29 -17.82 -15.01
N LEU A 78 -5.15 -18.59 -15.66
CA LEU A 78 -4.81 -19.49 -16.76
C LEU A 78 -5.25 -18.87 -18.08
N CYS A 79 -4.33 -18.75 -19.04
CA CYS A 79 -4.65 -18.23 -20.37
C CYS A 79 -4.22 -19.22 -21.45
N ALA A 80 -5.20 -19.80 -22.15
CA ALA A 80 -4.94 -20.82 -23.18
C ALA A 80 -3.92 -20.39 -24.24
N ARG A 81 -3.85 -19.10 -24.60
CA ARG A 81 -2.86 -18.58 -25.54
C ARG A 81 -1.48 -18.39 -24.89
N CYS A 82 -1.41 -17.64 -23.80
CA CYS A 82 -0.11 -17.31 -23.17
C CYS A 82 0.55 -18.52 -22.49
N SER A 83 -0.21 -19.58 -22.19
CA SER A 83 0.29 -20.81 -21.60
C SER A 83 0.96 -21.75 -22.63
N LEU A 84 0.86 -21.47 -23.93
CA LEU A 84 1.58 -22.23 -24.97
C LEU A 84 3.08 -21.90 -25.01
N GLU A 85 3.45 -20.68 -24.60
CA GLU A 85 4.81 -20.13 -24.75
C GLU A 85 5.57 -20.07 -23.41
N GLY A 86 5.08 -20.73 -22.35
CA GLY A 86 5.77 -20.71 -21.06
C GLY A 86 4.95 -21.24 -19.88
N GLU A 87 5.08 -20.58 -18.72
CA GLU A 87 4.43 -21.04 -17.50
C GLU A 87 2.90 -21.10 -17.64
N GLN A 88 2.31 -22.23 -17.23
CA GLN A 88 0.88 -22.49 -17.36
C GLN A 88 0.03 -21.52 -16.55
N THR A 89 0.50 -21.15 -15.36
CA THR A 89 -0.15 -20.17 -14.48
C THR A 89 0.51 -18.82 -14.65
N LYS A 90 -0.27 -17.82 -15.04
CA LYS A 90 0.18 -16.43 -15.10
C LYS A 90 -0.12 -15.74 -13.79
N ARG A 91 0.68 -14.72 -13.49
CA ARG A 91 0.61 -13.97 -12.23
C ARG A 91 0.54 -12.48 -12.51
N TRP A 92 -0.43 -11.83 -11.88
CA TRP A 92 -0.54 -10.38 -11.80
C TRP A 92 -0.38 -9.92 -10.35
N GLU A 93 0.32 -8.81 -10.15
CA GLU A 93 0.59 -8.24 -8.84
C GLU A 93 0.01 -6.82 -8.75
N GLY A 94 -0.88 -6.58 -7.80
CA GLY A 94 -1.51 -5.26 -7.63
C GLY A 94 -0.62 -4.21 -6.97
N GLN A 95 0.60 -4.58 -6.56
CA GLN A 95 1.57 -3.66 -5.95
C GLN A 95 2.97 -3.95 -6.47
N LYS A 96 3.79 -2.91 -6.57
CA LYS A 96 5.23 -3.06 -6.87
C LYS A 96 5.93 -3.77 -5.72
N ARG A 97 7.00 -4.50 -6.03
CA ARG A 97 7.91 -5.07 -5.04
C ARG A 97 8.74 -3.97 -4.38
N ALA A 98 9.11 -4.18 -3.12
CA ALA A 98 9.84 -3.23 -2.31
C ALA A 98 11.31 -3.11 -2.74
N THR A 99 11.89 -4.19 -3.27
CA THR A 99 13.25 -4.21 -3.80
C THR A 99 13.27 -4.78 -5.22
N LEU A 100 14.34 -4.49 -5.95
CA LEU A 100 14.60 -5.08 -7.27
C LEU A 100 15.25 -6.47 -7.17
N VAL A 101 15.44 -6.99 -5.95
CA VAL A 101 16.07 -8.28 -5.73
C VAL A 101 15.11 -9.38 -6.19
N PRO A 102 15.50 -10.27 -7.13
CA PRO A 102 14.58 -11.22 -7.76
C PRO A 102 13.82 -12.13 -6.78
N ASN A 103 14.42 -12.43 -5.63
CA ASN A 103 13.86 -13.34 -4.64
C ASN A 103 13.13 -12.64 -3.49
N ASP A 104 13.04 -11.31 -3.50
CA ASP A 104 12.32 -10.57 -2.48
C ASP A 104 10.80 -10.68 -2.72
N ARG A 105 10.11 -11.13 -1.68
CA ARG A 105 8.65 -11.34 -1.67
C ARG A 105 7.92 -10.16 -1.02
N MET A 106 8.62 -9.09 -0.69
CA MET A 106 8.05 -7.93 -0.01
C MET A 106 7.39 -6.98 -1.00
N TYR A 107 6.10 -6.73 -0.83
CA TYR A 107 5.39 -5.68 -1.56
C TYR A 107 5.59 -4.32 -0.90
N LYS A 108 5.72 -3.27 -1.72
CA LYS A 108 5.94 -1.90 -1.24
C LYS A 108 4.84 -1.43 -0.29
N GLY A 109 3.57 -1.74 -0.58
CA GLY A 109 2.45 -1.35 0.29
C GLY A 109 2.48 -2.05 1.64
N ASN A 110 2.97 -3.29 1.73
CA ASN A 110 3.17 -3.97 3.02
C ASN A 110 4.18 -3.24 3.89
N VAL A 111 5.32 -2.85 3.28
CA VAL A 111 6.37 -2.11 3.98
C VAL A 111 5.87 -0.73 4.40
N VAL A 112 5.24 0.01 3.49
CA VAL A 112 4.69 1.35 3.77
C VAL A 112 3.65 1.30 4.89
N ALA A 113 2.71 0.36 4.85
CA ALA A 113 1.68 0.22 5.88
C ALA A 113 2.28 -0.15 7.25
N ALA A 114 3.28 -1.04 7.29
CA ALA A 114 3.97 -1.38 8.53
C ALA A 114 4.77 -0.19 9.08
N VAL A 115 5.56 0.48 8.24
CA VAL A 115 6.32 1.69 8.62
C VAL A 115 5.38 2.76 9.15
N ALA A 116 4.28 3.04 8.47
CA ALA A 116 3.29 4.02 8.91
C ALA A 116 2.72 3.67 10.29
N ALA A 117 2.38 2.40 10.54
CA ALA A 117 1.91 1.98 11.86
C ALA A 117 2.99 2.15 12.94
N ILE A 118 4.25 1.83 12.61
CA ILE A 118 5.38 1.94 13.55
C ILE A 118 5.66 3.40 13.90
N THR A 119 5.77 4.28 12.90
CA THR A 119 6.13 5.69 13.11
C THR A 119 5.00 6.50 13.74
N THR A 120 3.75 6.05 13.62
CA THR A 120 2.58 6.67 14.29
C THR A 120 2.28 6.06 15.66
N GLY A 121 3.03 5.05 16.08
CA GLY A 121 2.82 4.38 17.38
C GLY A 121 1.60 3.47 17.45
N LEU A 122 1.03 3.07 16.32
CA LEU A 122 -0.11 2.18 16.24
C LEU A 122 0.33 0.74 16.59
N ARG A 123 -0.30 0.14 17.61
CA ARG A 123 0.03 -1.25 17.97
C ARG A 123 -0.54 -2.20 16.93
N PHE A 124 0.18 -3.27 16.62
CA PHE A 124 -0.30 -4.27 15.66
C PHE A 124 -1.68 -4.83 15.99
N VAL A 125 -2.00 -5.01 17.28
CA VAL A 125 -3.32 -5.51 17.73
C VAL A 125 -4.46 -4.56 17.40
N GLU A 126 -4.21 -3.24 17.39
CA GLU A 126 -5.19 -2.22 17.03
C GLU A 126 -5.37 -2.19 15.51
N LEU A 127 -4.26 -2.21 14.76
CA LEU A 127 -4.27 -2.29 13.31
C LEU A 127 -4.99 -3.55 12.80
N GLU A 128 -4.72 -4.70 13.40
CA GLU A 128 -5.35 -5.97 13.05
C GLU A 128 -6.84 -5.97 13.37
N ARG A 129 -7.25 -5.45 14.54
CA ARG A 129 -8.67 -5.33 14.89
C ARG A 129 -9.41 -4.44 13.90
N TRP A 130 -8.85 -3.27 13.59
CA TRP A 130 -9.42 -2.36 12.61
C TRP A 130 -9.55 -3.02 11.23
N ALA A 131 -8.49 -3.67 10.74
CA ALA A 131 -8.51 -4.38 9.46
C ALA A 131 -9.57 -5.50 9.43
N LYS A 132 -9.70 -6.28 10.51
CA LYS A 132 -10.70 -7.35 10.61
C LYS A 132 -12.14 -6.82 10.60
N GLN A 133 -12.41 -5.72 11.29
CA GLN A 133 -13.75 -5.12 11.31
C GLN A 133 -14.18 -4.58 9.94
N PHE A 134 -13.22 -4.06 9.16
CA PHE A 134 -13.50 -3.61 7.79
C PHE A 134 -13.48 -4.73 6.76
N GLY A 135 -12.84 -5.87 7.04
CA GLY A 135 -12.61 -6.94 6.06
C GLY A 135 -11.38 -6.70 5.17
N LEU A 136 -10.38 -5.96 5.65
CA LEU A 136 -9.13 -5.69 4.93
C LEU A 136 -8.13 -6.84 5.04
N ALA A 137 -7.54 -7.17 3.89
CA ALA A 137 -6.35 -7.97 3.81
C ALA A 137 -5.16 -7.24 4.48
N LEU A 138 -4.54 -7.89 5.46
CA LEU A 138 -3.38 -7.37 6.20
C LEU A 138 -2.26 -8.42 6.29
N PHE A 139 -1.02 -7.98 6.48
CA PHE A 139 0.11 -8.86 6.77
C PHE A 139 0.02 -9.48 8.18
N SER A 140 0.69 -10.62 8.36
CA SER A 140 0.72 -11.31 9.65
C SER A 140 1.50 -10.54 10.72
N LYS A 141 1.23 -10.85 11.99
CA LYS A 141 2.01 -10.34 13.15
C LYS A 141 3.51 -10.60 12.98
N SER A 142 3.89 -11.80 12.55
CA SER A 142 5.30 -12.15 12.31
C SER A 142 5.94 -11.28 11.23
N THR A 143 5.20 -11.00 10.15
CA THR A 143 5.66 -10.12 9.07
C THR A 143 5.82 -8.69 9.55
N PHE A 144 4.88 -8.19 10.36
CA PHE A 144 4.98 -6.87 10.99
C PHE A 144 6.23 -6.75 11.87
N TRP A 145 6.48 -7.70 12.77
CA TRP A 145 7.66 -7.66 13.64
C TRP A 145 8.96 -7.72 12.85
N ARG A 146 9.02 -8.51 11.77
CA ARG A 146 10.17 -8.50 10.87
C ARG A 146 10.42 -7.13 10.25
N TYR A 147 9.36 -6.40 9.88
CA TYR A 147 9.51 -5.03 9.40
C TYR A 147 9.95 -4.09 10.52
N PHE A 148 9.35 -4.21 11.70
CA PHE A 148 9.72 -3.44 12.89
C PHE A 148 11.21 -3.53 13.20
N GLU A 149 11.76 -4.74 13.33
CA GLU A 149 13.18 -4.94 13.62
C GLU A 149 14.09 -4.33 12.55
N ARG A 150 13.70 -4.39 11.27
CA ARG A 150 14.45 -3.77 10.17
C ARG A 150 14.39 -2.24 10.20
N THR A 151 13.26 -1.68 10.61
CA THR A 151 13.05 -0.22 10.65
C THR A 151 13.58 0.41 11.92
N LYS A 152 13.74 -0.37 12.99
CA LYS A 152 14.10 0.09 14.33
C LYS A 152 15.37 0.96 14.33
N PRO A 153 16.49 0.59 13.68
CA PRO A 153 17.70 1.43 13.69
C PRO A 153 17.46 2.82 13.09
N ALA A 154 16.73 2.90 11.97
CA ALA A 154 16.42 4.17 11.32
C ALA A 154 15.46 5.03 12.17
N VAL A 155 14.49 4.39 12.83
CA VAL A 155 13.57 5.07 13.75
C VAL A 155 14.33 5.61 14.97
N GLU A 156 15.23 4.81 15.57
CA GLU A 156 16.06 5.21 16.70
C GLU A 156 17.02 6.34 16.34
N GLU A 157 17.61 6.32 15.15
CA GLU A 157 18.50 7.38 14.66
C GLU A 157 17.76 8.71 14.48
N VAL A 158 16.61 8.69 13.77
CA VAL A 158 15.79 9.89 13.56
C VAL A 158 15.29 10.43 14.90
N TYR A 159 14.86 9.55 15.80
CA TYR A 159 14.41 9.94 17.12
C TYR A 159 15.54 10.52 17.96
N GLY A 160 16.72 9.90 17.98
CA GLY A 160 17.88 10.39 18.72
C GLY A 160 18.36 11.76 18.23
N ARG A 161 18.37 11.98 16.91
CA ARG A 161 18.66 13.29 16.31
C ARG A 161 17.63 14.33 16.74
N HIS A 162 16.35 14.01 16.61
CA HIS A 162 15.26 14.93 16.98
C HIS A 162 15.25 15.24 18.48
N GLN A 163 15.44 14.23 19.32
CA GLN A 163 15.55 14.40 20.77
C GLN A 163 16.72 15.33 21.13
N SER A 164 17.88 15.18 20.48
CA SER A 164 19.04 16.05 20.71
C SER A 164 18.75 17.50 20.30
N GLU A 165 18.09 17.69 19.16
CA GLU A 165 17.69 19.02 18.68
C GLU A 165 16.69 19.69 19.64
N VAL A 166 15.66 18.96 20.09
CA VAL A 166 14.66 19.48 21.03
C VAL A 166 15.31 19.81 22.37
N LEU A 167 16.15 18.93 22.93
CA LEU A 167 16.82 19.17 24.21
C LEU A 167 17.86 20.30 24.18
N SER A 168 18.33 20.69 22.99
CA SER A 168 19.26 21.82 22.83
C SER A 168 18.58 23.19 22.85
N LYS A 169 17.23 23.24 22.82
CA LYS A 169 16.48 24.50 22.82
C LYS A 169 16.24 24.99 24.25
N ASP A 170 16.57 26.25 24.51
CA ASP A 170 16.17 26.96 25.72
C ASP A 170 14.66 27.29 25.67
N GLY A 171 13.99 27.24 26.82
CA GLY A 171 12.56 27.57 26.95
C GLY A 171 11.60 26.41 26.68
N LEU A 172 12.01 25.17 27.01
CA LEU A 172 11.17 23.99 26.82
C LEU A 172 10.06 23.89 27.87
N ASP A 173 8.81 23.79 27.42
CA ASP A 173 7.67 23.48 28.29
C ASP A 173 7.61 21.97 28.57
N LEU A 174 7.88 21.58 29.82
CA LEU A 174 7.82 20.19 30.28
C LEU A 174 6.43 19.88 30.82
N ALA A 175 5.77 18.86 30.25
CA ALA A 175 4.49 18.36 30.72
C ALA A 175 4.63 16.91 31.21
N ALA A 176 4.89 16.74 32.50
CA ALA A 176 4.88 15.41 33.13
C ALA A 176 3.43 14.99 33.41
N ASP A 177 3.06 13.76 33.03
CA ASP A 177 1.74 13.19 33.31
C ASP A 177 1.87 11.79 33.93
N GLY A 178 1.36 11.65 35.14
CA GLY A 178 1.29 10.37 35.84
C GLY A 178 0.07 9.57 35.37
N ALA A 179 0.17 8.85 34.26
CA ALA A 179 -0.92 7.98 33.83
C ALA A 179 -1.01 6.73 34.75
N TYR A 180 -2.00 6.71 35.64
CA TYR A 180 -2.28 5.60 36.56
C TYR A 180 -3.61 4.90 36.19
N ASP A 181 -3.59 3.58 36.00
CA ASP A 181 -4.75 2.68 36.13
C ASP A 181 -4.33 1.36 36.81
N SER A 182 -4.03 1.44 38.10
CA SER A 182 -4.20 0.29 38.99
C SER A 182 -4.65 0.79 40.36
N ARG A 183 -5.20 -0.07 41.20
CA ARG A 183 -5.62 0.30 42.55
C ARG A 183 -4.54 -0.17 43.52
N GLY A 184 -3.70 0.73 44.04
CA GLY A 184 -3.09 0.55 45.37
C GLY A 184 -1.58 0.39 45.56
N TYR A 185 -0.67 0.91 44.72
CA TYR A 185 0.77 0.96 45.07
C TYR A 185 1.46 2.29 44.70
N SER A 186 2.27 2.83 45.61
CA SER A 186 2.97 4.12 45.46
C SER A 186 3.80 4.20 44.16
N ALA A 187 3.72 5.35 43.48
CA ALA A 187 4.24 5.58 42.13
C ALA A 187 5.75 5.35 41.99
N LEU A 188 6.14 4.25 41.34
CA LEU A 188 7.53 3.94 40.99
C LEU A 188 7.90 4.27 39.54
N ILE A 189 6.91 4.54 38.66
CA ILE A 189 7.15 4.81 37.23
C ILE A 189 6.24 5.95 36.76
N GLY A 190 6.80 7.16 36.64
CA GLY A 190 6.13 8.29 35.99
C GLY A 190 6.35 8.26 34.47
N LYS A 191 5.36 8.68 33.68
CA LYS A 191 5.58 9.00 32.26
C LYS A 191 5.86 10.49 32.16
N VAL A 192 7.00 10.83 31.56
CA VAL A 192 7.30 12.23 31.25
C VAL A 192 7.14 12.41 29.76
N ALA A 193 6.29 13.37 29.37
CA ALA A 193 6.19 13.80 28.00
C ALA A 193 6.78 15.20 27.84
N MET A 194 7.51 15.38 26.77
CA MET A 194 8.07 16.66 26.37
C MET A 194 7.43 16.98 25.03
N CYS A 195 6.86 18.17 24.89
CA CYS A 195 6.24 18.61 23.64
C CYS A 195 6.99 19.84 23.13
N ASP A 196 7.53 19.77 21.91
CA ASP A 196 7.99 20.97 21.22
C ASP A 196 6.81 21.57 20.47
N LEU A 197 6.32 22.74 20.93
CA LEU A 197 5.17 23.43 20.35
C LEU A 197 5.49 24.04 18.97
N GLY A 198 6.76 24.28 18.66
CA GLY A 198 7.18 24.80 17.35
C GLY A 198 7.18 23.72 16.26
N THR A 199 7.61 22.51 16.59
CA THR A 199 7.64 21.37 15.64
C THR A 199 6.41 20.46 15.74
N LYS A 200 5.56 20.65 16.76
CA LYS A 200 4.37 19.83 17.08
C LYS A 200 4.69 18.35 17.37
N LEU A 201 5.91 18.08 17.79
CA LEU A 201 6.39 16.74 18.08
C LEU A 201 6.43 16.50 19.59
N ARG A 202 5.90 15.34 20.01
CA ARG A 202 5.89 14.87 21.40
C ARG A 202 6.88 13.73 21.58
N THR A 203 7.81 13.90 22.50
CA THR A 203 8.77 12.91 22.99
C THR A 203 8.22 12.36 24.30
N SER A 204 8.12 11.04 24.48
CA SER A 204 7.65 10.47 25.75
C SER A 204 8.59 9.39 26.26
N VAL A 205 8.89 9.43 27.56
CA VAL A 205 9.75 8.46 28.25
C VAL A 205 8.90 7.74 29.29
N GLU A 206 8.83 6.41 29.18
CA GLU A 206 8.17 5.51 30.11
C GLU A 206 9.20 4.43 30.51
N GLY A 207 9.25 4.06 31.80
CA GLY A 207 10.25 3.15 32.39
C GLY A 207 10.81 2.10 31.41
N TRP A 208 12.07 2.27 31.03
CA TRP A 208 12.90 1.38 30.20
C TRP A 208 12.31 0.86 28.87
N ARG A 209 11.24 1.43 28.31
CA ARG A 209 10.74 1.06 26.96
C ARG A 209 10.29 2.27 26.15
N LEU A 210 11.04 2.57 25.09
CA LEU A 210 10.70 3.50 24.00
C LEU A 210 9.28 3.26 23.49
N LYS A 211 8.43 4.29 23.53
CA LYS A 211 7.12 4.28 22.86
C LYS A 211 6.84 5.61 22.15
N ALA A 212 6.90 5.52 20.83
CA ALA A 212 6.16 6.28 19.81
C ALA A 212 6.24 7.81 19.78
N LEU A 213 6.47 8.32 18.57
CA LEU A 213 6.15 9.68 18.15
C LEU A 213 4.62 9.78 18.00
N ARG A 214 3.97 10.75 18.66
CA ARG A 214 2.61 11.17 18.31
C ARG A 214 2.67 12.60 17.80
N VAL A 215 2.09 12.84 16.63
CA VAL A 215 1.80 14.18 16.14
C VAL A 215 0.64 14.72 16.98
N CYS A 216 0.81 15.91 17.56
CA CYS A 216 -0.30 16.59 18.23
C CYS A 216 -1.32 17.02 17.18
N CYS A 217 -2.49 16.35 17.15
CA CYS A 217 -3.65 16.85 16.44
C CYS A 217 -4.28 17.97 17.28
N ASN A 218 -4.40 19.16 16.70
CA ASN A 218 -5.26 20.20 17.27
C ASN A 218 -6.73 19.82 17.03
N GLY A 219 -7.57 20.04 18.05
CA GLY A 219 -9.02 20.20 17.87
C GLY A 219 -9.33 21.53 17.22
#